data_AF-A0A0P0NEW6-F1
#
_entry.id   AF-A0A0P0NEW6-F1
#
_cell.length_a   1.000
_cell.length_b   1.000
_cell.length_c   1.000
_cell.angle_alpha   90.00
_cell.angle_beta   90.00
_cell.angle_gamma   90.00
#
_symmetry.space_group_name_H-M   'P 1'
#
loop_
_entity.id
_entity.type
_entity.pdbx_description
1 polymer ?
#
loop_
_entity_poly.entity_id
_entity_poly.type
_entity_poly.pdbx_seq_one_letter_code
_entity_poly.pdbx_strand_id
1 'polypeptide(L)'
;MYPKLPTKVYDADKDNDIYFYPEAYSYEILTVARNTFRGRITMLGVEISKIVKKTGCNNLIFLGDDSIPWLYRDSDYKPAKLALDYLLENKVGKKFNGALRVDGLEIPAFVRHLAWLTRCNTLLPYVYFTDPEHNIIGSICQYGNLHISILNIKLHRFFSPILKIVNWSN
;
A
#
# COMPACT_ATOMS: atom_id res chain seq x y z
N MET A 1 -0.33 7.52 20.51
CA MET A 1 0.16 6.18 20.15
C MET A 1 -0.19 5.97 18.69
N TYR A 2 0.80 5.81 17.79
CA TYR A 2 0.50 5.54 16.37
C TYR A 2 -0.29 4.22 16.27
N PRO A 3 -1.23 4.08 15.33
CA PRO A 3 -1.97 2.84 15.16
C PRO A 3 -1.02 1.65 14.97
N LYS A 4 -1.45 0.48 15.44
CA LYS A 4 -0.74 -0.78 15.25
C LYS A 4 -0.77 -1.09 13.75
N LEU A 5 0.25 -0.69 12.99
CA LEU A 5 0.45 -1.16 11.63
C LEU A 5 1.16 -2.52 11.65
N PRO A 6 1.10 -3.29 10.57
CA PRO A 6 1.87 -4.51 10.47
C PRO A 6 3.37 -4.19 10.58
N THR A 7 4.09 -5.00 11.34
CA THR A 7 5.53 -4.82 11.55
C THR A 7 6.26 -6.15 11.46
N LYS A 8 7.48 -6.10 10.91
CA LYS A 8 8.44 -7.19 10.86
C LYS A 8 9.68 -6.80 11.66
N VAL A 9 10.07 -7.65 12.60
CA VAL A 9 11.26 -7.47 13.43
C VAL A 9 12.08 -8.76 13.39
N TYR A 10 13.36 -8.66 13.06
CA TYR A 10 14.27 -9.79 13.10
C TYR A 10 14.64 -10.11 14.56
N ASP A 11 14.41 -11.36 14.99
CA ASP A 11 14.82 -11.90 16.28
C ASP A 11 16.12 -12.71 16.09
N ALA A 12 17.23 -12.13 16.54
CA ALA A 12 18.56 -12.71 16.41
C ALA A 12 18.76 -13.99 17.25
N ASP A 13 18.03 -14.13 18.37
CA ASP A 13 18.17 -15.32 19.23
C ASP A 13 17.49 -16.53 18.60
N LYS A 14 16.42 -16.31 17.82
CA LYS A 14 15.68 -17.35 17.12
C LYS A 14 16.07 -17.51 15.64
N ASP A 15 16.97 -16.65 15.15
CA ASP A 15 17.33 -16.51 13.74
C ASP A 15 16.10 -16.49 12.82
N ASN A 16 15.12 -15.65 13.16
CA ASN A 16 13.84 -15.62 12.46
C ASN A 16 13.18 -14.23 12.49
N ASP A 17 12.37 -13.95 11.49
CA ASP A 17 11.53 -12.75 11.45
C ASP A 17 10.25 -12.97 12.27
N ILE A 18 10.00 -12.08 13.22
CA ILE A 18 8.73 -11.98 13.95
C ILE A 18 7.83 -11.00 13.20
N TYR A 19 6.67 -11.51 12.78
CA TYR A 19 5.64 -10.74 12.11
C TYR A 19 4.51 -10.43 13.08
N PHE A 20 4.13 -9.17 13.15
CA PHE A 20 2.92 -8.73 13.82
C PHE A 20 1.94 -8.19 12.77
N TYR A 21 0.70 -8.67 12.83
CA TYR A 21 -0.42 -8.16 12.04
C TYR A 21 -1.61 -7.91 12.97
N PRO A 22 -2.27 -6.74 12.92
CA PRO A 22 -3.44 -6.45 13.73
C PRO A 22 -4.62 -7.37 13.42
N GLU A 23 -5.42 -7.71 14.43
CA GLU A 23 -6.66 -8.43 14.20
C GLU A 23 -7.61 -7.61 13.30
N ALA A 24 -8.08 -8.22 12.22
CA ALA A 24 -9.04 -7.61 11.30
C ALA A 24 -10.38 -8.33 11.36
N TYR A 25 -11.45 -7.57 11.18
CA TYR A 25 -12.81 -8.07 11.10
C TYR A 25 -13.06 -8.85 9.80
N SER A 26 -12.50 -8.37 8.67
CA SER A 26 -12.59 -9.06 7.38
C SER A 26 -11.36 -8.78 6.52
N TYR A 27 -11.13 -9.66 5.55
CA TYR A 27 -10.02 -9.59 4.60
C TYR A 27 -10.58 -9.71 3.18
N GLU A 28 -10.14 -8.82 2.30
CA GLU A 28 -10.60 -8.74 0.92
C GLU A 28 -9.39 -8.66 -0.01
N ILE A 29 -9.42 -9.41 -1.10
CA ILE A 29 -8.42 -9.31 -2.18
C ILE A 29 -9.14 -8.81 -3.42
N LEU A 30 -8.67 -7.69 -3.93
CA LEU A 30 -9.34 -6.91 -4.94
C LEU A 30 -8.47 -6.81 -6.18
N THR A 31 -8.95 -7.36 -7.30
CA THR A 31 -8.20 -7.48 -8.55
C THR A 31 -8.88 -6.74 -9.68
N VAL A 32 -8.22 -5.75 -10.26
CA VAL A 32 -8.81 -4.98 -11.37
C VAL A 32 -8.71 -5.78 -12.68
N ALA A 33 -9.81 -5.84 -13.43
CA ALA A 33 -9.89 -6.48 -14.75
C ALA A 33 -9.09 -5.73 -15.84
N ARG A 34 -7.76 -5.84 -15.83
CA ARG A 34 -6.87 -5.32 -16.89
C ARG A 34 -5.80 -6.35 -17.27
N ASN A 35 -5.51 -6.42 -18.57
CA ASN A 35 -4.63 -7.45 -19.13
C ASN A 35 -3.14 -7.16 -18.93
N THR A 36 -2.76 -5.90 -18.76
CA THR A 36 -1.36 -5.50 -18.54
C THR A 36 -1.15 -5.03 -17.10
N PHE A 37 0.04 -5.29 -16.55
CA PHE A 37 0.40 -4.79 -15.22
C PHE A 37 0.26 -3.27 -15.13
N ARG A 38 0.77 -2.53 -16.12
CA ARG A 38 0.63 -1.07 -16.21
C ARG A 38 -0.83 -0.62 -16.20
N GLY A 39 -1.70 -1.33 -16.92
CA GLY A 39 -3.14 -1.07 -16.91
C GLY A 39 -3.77 -1.34 -15.55
N ARG A 40 -3.42 -2.48 -14.91
CA ARG A 40 -3.89 -2.85 -13.56
C ARG A 40 -3.54 -1.78 -12.54
N ILE A 41 -2.27 -1.41 -12.39
CA ILE A 41 -1.83 -0.45 -11.37
C ILE A 41 -2.39 0.96 -11.61
N THR A 42 -2.60 1.35 -12.87
CA THR A 42 -3.20 2.65 -13.20
C THR A 42 -4.64 2.71 -12.74
N MET A 43 -5.42 1.67 -13.06
CA MET A 43 -6.81 1.60 -12.64
C MET A 43 -6.93 1.34 -11.13
N LEU A 44 -5.98 0.59 -10.54
CA LEU A 44 -5.94 0.37 -9.10
C LEU A 44 -5.83 1.68 -8.33
N GLY A 45 -4.95 2.60 -8.75
CA GLY A 45 -4.85 3.93 -8.14
C GLY A 45 -6.15 4.73 -8.22
N VAL A 46 -6.90 4.61 -9.32
CA VAL A 46 -8.23 5.22 -9.49
C VAL A 46 -9.25 4.61 -8.53
N GLU A 47 -9.29 3.28 -8.42
CA GLU A 47 -10.25 2.60 -7.53
C GLU A 47 -9.95 2.86 -6.05
N ILE A 48 -8.67 2.87 -5.64
CA ILE A 48 -8.28 3.28 -4.27
C ILE A 48 -8.75 4.71 -4.00
N SER A 49 -8.58 5.63 -4.94
CA SER A 49 -9.01 7.03 -4.77
C SER A 49 -10.53 7.15 -4.63
N LYS A 50 -11.31 6.33 -5.34
CA LYS A 50 -12.76 6.27 -5.18
C LYS A 50 -13.16 5.74 -3.82
N ILE A 51 -12.48 4.72 -3.31
CA ILE A 51 -12.69 4.18 -1.96
C ILE A 51 -12.44 5.29 -0.94
N VAL A 52 -11.27 5.92 -0.98
CA VAL A 52 -10.86 7.02 -0.09
C VAL A 52 -11.89 8.16 -0.12
N LYS A 53 -12.34 8.58 -1.30
CA LYS A 53 -13.37 9.62 -1.43
C LYS A 53 -14.71 9.20 -0.83
N LYS A 54 -15.16 7.97 -1.06
CA LYS A 54 -16.44 7.45 -0.54
C LYS A 54 -16.44 7.29 0.98
N THR A 55 -15.28 7.10 1.59
CA THR A 55 -15.15 6.99 3.05
C THR A 55 -15.01 8.34 3.74
N GLY A 56 -15.07 9.45 2.99
CA GLY A 56 -14.84 10.80 3.54
C GLY A 56 -13.38 11.05 3.91
N CYS A 57 -12.47 10.18 3.47
CA CYS A 57 -11.05 10.29 3.73
C CYS A 57 -10.38 11.16 2.65
N ASN A 58 -9.41 11.99 3.04
CA ASN A 58 -8.73 12.91 2.13
C ASN A 58 -7.27 12.53 1.86
N ASN A 59 -6.72 11.56 2.57
CA ASN A 59 -5.33 11.12 2.41
C ASN A 59 -5.15 9.69 2.94
N LEU A 60 -4.10 9.01 2.50
CA LEU A 60 -3.67 7.73 3.06
C LEU A 60 -2.27 7.88 3.66
N ILE A 61 -1.99 7.06 4.67
CA ILE A 61 -0.68 6.99 5.32
C ILE A 61 -0.04 5.66 4.89
N PHE A 62 1.11 5.72 4.24
CA PHE A 62 1.89 4.57 3.77
C PHE A 62 3.15 4.40 4.64
N LEU A 63 3.46 3.18 5.06
CA LEU A 63 4.59 2.88 5.93
C LEU A 63 5.17 1.49 5.59
N GLY A 64 6.50 1.37 5.65
CA GLY A 64 7.19 0.09 5.54
C GLY A 64 6.99 -0.77 6.79
N ASP A 65 7.05 -2.08 6.64
CA ASP A 65 6.86 -3.04 7.73
C ASP A 65 8.08 -3.14 8.66
N ASP A 66 9.24 -2.64 8.24
CA ASP A 66 10.48 -2.67 9.02
C ASP A 66 11.19 -1.29 9.01
N SER A 67 12.40 -1.26 9.56
CA SER A 67 13.22 -0.05 9.67
C SER A 67 14.08 0.25 8.45
N ILE A 68 13.99 -0.56 7.38
CA ILE A 68 14.80 -0.41 6.17
C ILE A 68 14.41 0.89 5.46
N PRO A 69 15.37 1.74 5.08
CA PRO A 69 15.08 2.94 4.31
C PRO A 69 14.40 2.63 2.97
N TRP A 70 13.44 3.45 2.55
CA TRP A 70 12.68 3.23 1.32
C TRP A 70 13.55 3.25 0.05
N LEU A 71 14.69 3.93 0.09
CA LEU A 71 15.62 4.08 -1.03
C LEU A 71 16.98 3.41 -0.74
N TYR A 72 16.96 2.28 -0.04
CA TYR A 72 18.17 1.53 0.32
C TYR A 72 18.82 0.80 -0.87
N ARG A 73 18.10 0.63 -1.98
CA ARG A 73 18.56 -0.10 -3.17
C ARG A 73 18.19 0.66 -4.45
N ASP A 74 19.12 0.67 -5.40
CA ASP A 74 18.93 1.23 -6.74
C ASP A 74 18.45 0.15 -7.73
N SER A 75 17.93 0.57 -8.89
CA SER A 75 17.53 -0.33 -9.98
C SER A 75 17.80 0.27 -11.35
N ASP A 76 18.34 -0.55 -12.26
CA ASP A 76 18.51 -0.18 -13.68
C ASP A 76 17.28 -0.52 -14.53
N TYR A 77 16.30 -1.23 -13.97
CA TYR A 77 15.06 -1.53 -14.68
C TYR A 77 14.22 -0.26 -14.80
N LYS A 78 14.05 0.22 -16.04
CA LYS A 78 13.47 1.55 -16.34
C LYS A 78 12.18 1.89 -15.55
N PRO A 79 11.14 1.03 -15.46
CA PRO A 79 9.95 1.34 -14.67
C PRO A 79 10.21 1.50 -13.17
N ALA A 80 11.10 0.68 -12.58
CA ALA A 80 11.47 0.78 -11.18
C ALA A 80 12.33 2.01 -10.91
N LYS A 81 13.28 2.31 -11.80
CA LYS A 81 14.09 3.52 -11.75
C LYS A 81 13.22 4.78 -11.72
N LEU A 82 12.25 4.89 -12.62
CA LEU A 82 11.30 6.01 -12.64
C LEU A 82 10.48 6.12 -11.35
N ALA A 83 10.22 5.01 -10.66
CA ALA A 83 9.51 5.01 -9.39
C ALA A 83 10.41 5.42 -8.22
N LEU A 84 11.69 5.06 -8.23
CA LEU A 84 12.69 5.55 -7.27
C LEU A 84 12.93 7.06 -7.47
N ASP A 85 13.07 7.50 -8.73
CA ASP A 85 13.24 8.91 -9.09
C ASP A 85 12.03 9.74 -8.62
N TYR A 86 10.80 9.23 -8.81
CA TYR A 86 9.59 9.88 -8.29
C TYR A 86 9.65 10.10 -6.76
N LEU A 87 10.14 9.13 -5.98
CA LEU A 87 10.30 9.30 -4.54
C LEU A 87 11.36 10.37 -4.20
N LEU A 88 12.50 10.37 -4.91
CA LEU A 88 13.55 11.37 -4.74
C LEU A 88 13.07 12.79 -5.06
N GLU A 89 12.36 12.97 -6.18
CA GLU A 89 11.75 14.24 -6.60
C GLU A 89 10.73 14.75 -5.57
N ASN A 90 10.03 13.84 -4.89
CA ASN A 90 9.12 14.13 -3.78
C ASN A 90 9.82 14.20 -2.41
N LYS A 91 11.14 14.43 -2.40
CA LYS A 91 11.97 14.69 -1.20
C LYS A 91 12.04 13.51 -0.21
N VAL A 92 11.78 12.29 -0.65
CA VAL A 92 12.09 11.09 0.14
C VAL A 92 13.60 10.89 0.12
N GLY A 93 14.23 11.03 1.28
CA GLY A 93 15.69 10.90 1.40
C GLY A 93 16.17 9.44 1.44
N LYS A 94 17.44 9.20 1.13
CA LYS A 94 18.06 7.86 1.17
C LYS A 94 18.01 7.15 2.52
N LYS A 95 17.86 7.91 3.61
CA LYS A 95 17.74 7.40 4.99
C LYS A 95 16.31 7.38 5.52
N PHE A 96 15.33 7.75 4.69
CA PHE A 96 13.94 7.81 5.11
C PHE A 96 13.37 6.40 5.31
N ASN A 97 12.89 6.11 6.51
CA ASN A 97 12.19 4.86 6.88
C ASN A 97 10.86 5.15 7.61
N GLY A 98 10.33 6.36 7.45
CA GLY A 98 9.09 6.81 8.09
C GLY A 98 7.84 6.55 7.27
N ALA A 99 6.74 7.18 7.69
CA ALA A 99 5.47 7.12 6.98
C ALA A 99 5.32 8.29 5.99
N LEU A 100 4.76 8.02 4.81
CA LEU A 100 4.35 9.03 3.85
C LEU A 100 2.85 9.25 3.93
N ARG A 101 2.44 10.50 4.14
CA ARG A 101 1.04 10.91 3.94
C ARG A 101 0.87 11.32 2.49
N VAL A 102 -0.06 10.67 1.79
CA VAL A 102 -0.36 10.91 0.38
C VAL A 102 -1.78 11.44 0.27
N ASP A 103 -1.93 12.67 -0.21
CA ASP A 103 -3.24 13.29 -0.39
C ASP A 103 -4.04 12.61 -1.51
N GLY A 104 -5.37 12.68 -1.42
CA GLY A 104 -6.29 11.92 -2.26
C GLY A 104 -6.13 12.16 -3.76
N LEU A 105 -5.66 13.34 -4.16
CA LEU A 105 -5.37 13.68 -5.56
C LEU A 105 -4.10 13.01 -6.09
N GLU A 106 -3.14 12.73 -5.20
CA GLU A 106 -1.84 12.14 -5.53
C GLU A 106 -1.84 10.60 -5.46
N ILE A 107 -2.84 10.01 -4.80
CA ILE A 107 -2.99 8.55 -4.66
C ILE A 107 -2.83 7.82 -6.00
N PRO A 108 -3.48 8.23 -7.12
CA PRO A 108 -3.32 7.52 -8.38
C PRO A 108 -1.88 7.51 -8.90
N ALA A 109 -1.15 8.62 -8.74
CA ALA A 109 0.25 8.71 -9.18
C ALA A 109 1.14 7.86 -8.27
N PHE A 110 1.02 8.07 -6.96
CA PHE A 110 1.81 7.37 -5.94
C PHE A 110 1.64 5.85 -6.03
N VAL A 111 0.40 5.35 -6.12
CA VAL A 111 0.10 3.91 -6.23
C VAL A 111 0.77 3.27 -7.44
N ARG A 112 0.85 3.96 -8.59
CA ARG A 112 1.53 3.41 -9.78
C ARG A 112 3.02 3.23 -9.54
N HIS A 113 3.67 4.20 -8.89
CA HIS A 113 5.10 4.11 -8.59
C HIS A 113 5.35 3.06 -7.51
N LEU A 114 4.57 3.08 -6.42
CA LEU A 114 4.66 2.08 -5.36
C LEU A 114 4.48 0.66 -5.91
N ALA A 115 3.47 0.41 -6.75
CA ALA A 115 3.23 -0.92 -7.29
C ALA A 115 4.39 -1.43 -8.18
N TRP A 116 5.06 -0.55 -8.94
CA TRP A 116 6.28 -0.92 -9.67
C TRP A 116 7.41 -1.33 -8.73
N LEU A 117 7.60 -0.59 -7.65
CA LEU A 117 8.60 -0.90 -6.63
C LEU A 117 8.28 -2.22 -5.93
N THR A 118 7.01 -2.45 -5.57
CA THR A 118 6.58 -3.71 -4.95
C THR A 118 6.69 -4.91 -5.90
N ARG A 119 6.48 -4.71 -7.21
CA ARG A 119 6.68 -5.76 -8.21
C ARG A 119 8.14 -6.17 -8.35
N CYS A 120 9.05 -5.21 -8.24
CA CYS A 120 10.47 -5.45 -8.27
C CYS A 120 10.93 -5.79 -6.85
N ASN A 121 10.74 -7.06 -6.47
CA ASN A 121 11.12 -7.60 -5.16
C ASN A 121 12.43 -6.99 -4.67
N THR A 122 12.50 -6.69 -3.36
CA THR A 122 13.69 -6.15 -2.67
C THR A 122 14.10 -4.72 -3.02
N LEU A 123 13.28 -3.93 -3.72
CA LEU A 123 13.52 -2.49 -3.89
C LEU A 123 12.91 -1.63 -2.78
N LEU A 124 11.96 -2.18 -2.02
CA LEU A 124 11.31 -1.52 -0.90
C LEU A 124 10.99 -2.54 0.19
N PRO A 125 10.95 -2.14 1.47
CA PRO A 125 10.24 -2.90 2.50
C PRO A 125 8.78 -3.16 2.10
N TYR A 126 8.12 -4.11 2.76
CA TYR A 126 6.70 -4.32 2.49
C TYR A 126 5.93 -3.08 2.95
N VAL A 127 5.28 -2.41 2.02
CA VAL A 127 4.53 -1.20 2.34
C VAL A 127 3.07 -1.53 2.59
N TYR A 128 2.62 -1.13 3.77
CA TYR A 128 1.21 -1.09 4.14
C TYR A 128 0.70 0.34 4.09
N PHE A 129 -0.63 0.50 4.02
CA PHE A 129 -1.26 1.79 4.15
C PHE A 129 -2.51 1.74 5.01
N THR A 130 -2.91 2.89 5.54
CA THR A 130 -4.11 3.05 6.36
C THR A 130 -4.72 4.43 6.16
N ASP A 131 -5.99 4.59 6.50
CA ASP A 131 -6.64 5.89 6.61
C ASP A 131 -6.29 6.56 7.96
N PRO A 132 -6.45 7.89 8.12
CA PRO A 132 -6.08 8.61 9.34
C PRO A 132 -6.76 8.12 10.61
N GLU A 133 -7.97 7.56 10.48
CA GLU A 133 -8.72 6.99 11.60
C GLU A 133 -8.39 5.51 11.86
N HIS A 134 -7.51 4.91 11.07
CA HIS A 134 -7.10 3.52 11.18
C HIS A 134 -8.27 2.52 11.12
N ASN A 135 -9.14 2.70 10.13
CA ASN A 135 -10.25 1.80 9.87
C ASN A 135 -9.85 0.66 8.92
N ILE A 136 -8.85 0.85 8.07
CA ILE A 136 -8.33 -0.17 7.14
C ILE A 136 -6.83 -0.36 7.23
N ILE A 137 -6.36 -1.55 6.84
CA ILE A 137 -4.97 -1.80 6.47
C ILE A 137 -4.96 -2.32 5.05
N GLY A 138 -4.28 -1.62 4.15
CA GLY A 138 -4.13 -2.01 2.77
C GLY A 138 -2.69 -2.38 2.42
N SER A 139 -2.50 -3.23 1.42
CA SER A 139 -1.21 -3.42 0.75
C SER A 139 -1.41 -3.79 -0.72
N ILE A 140 -0.41 -3.51 -1.55
CA ILE A 140 -0.41 -3.86 -2.96
C ILE A 140 0.59 -4.99 -3.15
N CYS A 141 0.19 -6.09 -3.78
CA CYS A 141 1.11 -7.20 -4.06
C CYS A 141 1.83 -7.04 -5.42
N GLN A 142 2.87 -7.84 -5.65
CA GLN A 142 3.68 -7.82 -6.88
C GLN A 142 2.89 -8.04 -8.19
N TYR A 143 1.67 -8.58 -8.11
CA TYR A 143 0.78 -8.81 -9.26
C TYR A 143 -0.13 -7.63 -9.58
N GLY A 144 -0.17 -6.62 -8.69
CA GLY A 144 -1.03 -5.45 -8.80
C GLY A 144 -2.43 -5.68 -8.23
N ASN A 145 -2.58 -6.61 -7.28
CA ASN A 145 -3.81 -6.80 -6.53
C ASN A 145 -3.73 -6.00 -5.22
N LEU A 146 -4.89 -5.56 -4.75
CA LEU A 146 -5.03 -4.84 -3.50
C LEU A 146 -5.55 -5.78 -2.42
N HIS A 147 -4.80 -5.92 -1.35
CA HIS A 147 -5.20 -6.61 -0.14
C HIS A 147 -5.73 -5.55 0.82
N ILE A 148 -6.94 -5.73 1.35
CA ILE A 148 -7.53 -4.85 2.36
C ILE A 148 -8.00 -5.68 3.55
N SER A 149 -7.55 -5.29 4.73
CA SER A 149 -8.09 -5.69 6.01
C SER A 149 -8.96 -4.58 6.56
N ILE A 150 -10.20 -4.90 6.91
CA ILE A 150 -11.13 -3.98 7.56
C ILE A 150 -11.06 -4.21 9.06
N LEU A 151 -10.71 -3.18 9.83
CA LEU A 151 -10.43 -3.33 11.26
C LEU A 151 -11.67 -3.19 12.15
N ASN A 152 -12.78 -2.66 11.63
CA ASN A 152 -14.00 -2.52 12.41
C ASN A 152 -15.29 -2.84 11.63
N ILE A 153 -16.28 -3.35 12.37
CA ILE A 153 -17.57 -3.80 11.83
C ILE A 153 -18.40 -2.65 11.22
N LYS A 154 -18.29 -1.42 11.75
CA LYS A 154 -19.02 -0.26 11.22
C LYS A 154 -18.60 0.01 9.79
N LEU A 155 -17.28 0.02 9.56
CA LEU A 155 -16.72 0.19 8.25
C LEU A 155 -17.08 -0.98 7.33
N HIS A 156 -17.01 -2.23 7.81
CA HIS A 156 -17.38 -3.41 7.00
C HIS A 156 -18.80 -3.31 6.44
N ARG A 157 -19.78 -2.90 7.25
CA ARG A 157 -21.18 -2.70 6.82
C ARG A 157 -21.31 -1.61 5.75
N PHE A 158 -20.47 -0.59 5.79
CA PHE A 158 -20.42 0.49 4.81
C PHE A 158 -19.63 0.12 3.54
N PHE A 159 -18.55 -0.66 3.68
CA PHE A 159 -17.64 -1.04 2.60
C PHE A 159 -18.13 -2.19 1.74
N SER A 160 -18.82 -3.18 2.33
CA SER A 160 -19.26 -4.37 1.59
C SER A 160 -20.04 -4.02 0.30
N PRO A 161 -20.96 -3.02 0.30
CA PRO A 161 -21.61 -2.56 -0.93
C PRO A 161 -20.66 -1.81 -1.89
N ILE A 162 -19.73 -1.01 -1.37
CA ILE A 162 -18.80 -0.21 -2.18
C ILE A 162 -17.81 -1.10 -2.93
N LEU A 163 -17.28 -2.11 -2.26
CA LEU A 163 -16.37 -3.09 -2.85
C LEU A 163 -17.08 -3.85 -3.98
N LYS A 164 -18.38 -4.15 -3.86
CA LYS A 164 -19.16 -4.82 -4.93
C LYS A 164 -19.42 -3.96 -6.18
N ILE A 165 -19.26 -2.64 -6.10
CA ILE A 165 -19.50 -1.71 -7.23
C ILE A 165 -18.22 -1.48 -8.06
N VAL A 166 -17.06 -1.78 -7.50
CA VAL A 166 -15.79 -1.61 -8.19
C VAL A 166 -15.57 -2.79 -9.15
N ASN A 167 -15.05 -2.50 -10.36
CA ASN A 167 -14.81 -3.48 -11.42
C ASN A 167 -13.70 -4.48 -11.06
N TRP A 168 -14.02 -5.42 -10.16
CA TRP A 168 -13.15 -6.55 -9.88
C TRP A 168 -13.40 -7.65 -10.90
N SER A 169 -12.34 -8.23 -11.45
CA SER A 169 -12.47 -9.46 -12.23
C SER A 169 -12.81 -10.60 -11.27
N ASN A 170 -13.97 -11.23 -11.47
CA ASN A 170 -14.22 -12.58 -10.98
C ASN A 170 -13.27 -13.58 -11.67
#